data_AF-A0A060YFS9-F1
#
_entry.id   AF-A0A060YFS9-F1
#
_cell.length_a   1.000
_cell.length_b   1.000
_cell.length_c   1.000
_cell.angle_alpha   90.00
_cell.angle_beta   90.00
_cell.angle_gamma   90.00
#
_symmetry.space_group_name_H-M   'P 1'
#
loop_
_entity.id
_entity.type
_entity.pdbx_description
1 polymer ?
#
loop_
_entity_poly.entity_id
_entity_poly.type
_entity_poly.pdbx_seq_one_letter_code
_entity_poly.pdbx_strand_id
1 'polypeptide(L)'
;MLKRSLWFSKVVVATNIAETSITINGIVFVIDCAFVKLRAYNPCTAIESLVVTPISKASASQRAGRGGRNRAGKCFRLYTEEDFEKLPASTVPEMQRTNLAPVILQLKALGIDNVLRFSFLSPPPAQSMVQALELLYALGGLDQYGRLTDPMGVRMAEFPLSPMFAKMLLESGNFGCSKEIVTIAAMMQIQNIFMVPANQKKPAAREHRKFAVAEGDHLTMLNVYEAFIKHQKSSQWCQEHFLNYKGLQRAMTVREQLRRLMNKFKVPRTSSEGDPDVILRCIVSGFFANAARMHHSGSYRTLRDDRELHIHPNSVLFGEKPTKWVVFNEVVQTSKYYMRDVTAVESSWLVELAPHFYKQAKHGSLTSKRSRVL
;
A
#
# COMPACT_ATOMS: atom_id res chain seq x y z
N MET A 1 22.09 -23.59 -48.67
CA MET A 1 20.88 -23.10 -47.98
C MET A 1 21.32 -22.16 -46.85
N LEU A 2 21.46 -20.85 -47.11
CA LEU A 2 21.92 -19.88 -46.11
C LEU A 2 20.85 -19.70 -45.03
N LYS A 3 21.18 -20.05 -43.78
CA LYS A 3 20.40 -19.62 -42.60
C LYS A 3 20.44 -18.09 -42.56
N ARG A 4 19.33 -17.43 -42.92
CA ARG A 4 19.11 -16.02 -42.59
C ARG A 4 19.22 -15.87 -41.08
N SER A 5 20.34 -15.34 -40.60
CA SER A 5 20.49 -14.86 -39.23
C SER A 5 19.50 -13.71 -39.05
N LEU A 6 18.37 -13.98 -38.39
CA LEU A 6 17.43 -12.94 -38.04
C LEU A 6 18.07 -12.07 -36.95
N TRP A 7 18.46 -10.86 -37.34
CA TRP A 7 18.97 -9.84 -36.43
C TRP A 7 17.80 -9.23 -35.67
N PHE A 8 17.57 -9.70 -34.44
CA PHE A 8 16.55 -9.14 -33.57
C PHE A 8 17.16 -8.17 -32.55
N SER A 9 16.63 -6.97 -32.49
CA SER A 9 16.95 -6.01 -31.42
C SER A 9 16.07 -6.30 -30.21
N LYS A 10 16.70 -6.53 -29.05
CA LYS A 10 15.99 -6.69 -27.78
C LYS A 10 15.71 -5.32 -27.17
N VAL A 11 14.44 -4.99 -26.99
CA VAL A 11 14.00 -3.78 -26.30
C VAL A 11 13.50 -4.14 -24.91
N VAL A 12 14.00 -3.43 -23.89
CA VAL A 12 13.59 -3.62 -22.49
C VAL A 12 12.91 -2.35 -22.00
N VAL A 13 11.65 -2.46 -21.57
CA VAL A 13 10.93 -1.40 -20.87
C VAL A 13 10.99 -1.72 -19.38
N ALA A 14 11.62 -0.84 -18.60
CA ALA A 14 11.91 -1.10 -17.19
C ALA A 14 11.62 0.11 -16.29
N THR A 15 11.39 -0.16 -15.02
CA THR A 15 11.34 0.85 -13.95
C THR A 15 12.76 1.14 -13.43
N ASN A 16 12.86 1.96 -12.37
CA ASN A 16 14.12 2.21 -11.65
C ASN A 16 14.76 0.93 -11.05
N ILE A 17 14.12 -0.24 -11.11
CA ILE A 17 14.76 -1.53 -10.79
C ILE A 17 16.00 -1.77 -11.70
N ALA A 18 15.93 -1.38 -12.97
CA ALA A 18 17.06 -1.50 -13.90
C ALA A 18 18.18 -0.47 -13.65
N GLU A 19 17.87 0.59 -12.88
CA GLU A 19 18.80 1.68 -12.58
C GLU A 19 19.88 1.26 -11.58
N THR A 20 19.54 0.41 -10.61
CA THR A 20 20.44 -0.03 -9.53
C THR A 20 20.50 -1.56 -9.43
N SER A 21 19.35 -2.22 -9.28
CA SER A 21 19.23 -3.57 -8.73
C SER A 21 19.50 -4.74 -9.70
N ILE A 22 19.50 -4.52 -11.02
CA ILE A 22 19.74 -5.59 -11.99
C ILE A 22 20.71 -5.16 -13.09
N THR A 23 21.57 -6.08 -13.51
CA THR A 23 22.43 -5.92 -14.68
C THR A 23 21.85 -6.72 -15.82
N ILE A 24 21.58 -6.06 -16.95
CA ILE A 24 21.09 -6.72 -18.17
C ILE A 24 22.22 -6.65 -19.19
N ASN A 25 22.69 -7.82 -19.62
CA ASN A 25 23.79 -7.90 -20.57
C ASN A 25 23.35 -7.42 -21.96
N GLY A 26 24.27 -6.72 -22.64
CA GLY A 26 24.06 -6.28 -24.03
C GLY A 26 23.28 -4.98 -24.19
N ILE A 27 23.02 -4.23 -23.11
CA ILE A 27 22.47 -2.87 -23.23
C ILE A 27 23.55 -1.94 -23.76
N VAL A 28 23.27 -1.33 -24.91
CA VAL A 28 24.09 -0.29 -25.55
C VAL A 28 23.33 1.02 -25.75
N PHE A 29 21.99 0.96 -25.75
CA PHE A 29 21.14 2.12 -25.91
C PHE A 29 20.24 2.26 -24.69
N VAL A 30 20.26 3.44 -24.07
CA VAL A 30 19.37 3.81 -22.97
C VAL A 30 18.48 4.94 -23.46
N ILE A 31 17.17 4.82 -23.23
CA ILE A 31 16.20 5.89 -23.47
C ILE A 31 15.69 6.30 -22.09
N ASP A 32 15.95 7.53 -21.68
CA ASP A 32 15.63 8.04 -20.35
C ASP A 32 14.51 9.10 -20.43
N CYS A 33 13.39 8.79 -19.78
CA CYS A 33 12.23 9.67 -19.71
C CYS A 33 12.27 10.65 -18.52
N ALA A 34 13.33 10.68 -17.70
CA ALA A 34 13.49 11.59 -16.55
C ALA A 34 12.48 11.44 -15.40
N PHE A 35 11.60 10.43 -15.39
CA PHE A 35 10.64 10.25 -14.30
C PHE A 35 10.91 8.99 -13.46
N VAL A 36 10.47 9.05 -12.22
CA VAL A 36 10.43 7.94 -11.26
C VAL A 36 9.16 8.04 -10.43
N LYS A 37 8.62 6.90 -10.00
CA LYS A 37 7.52 6.87 -9.03
C LYS A 37 8.10 6.62 -7.64
N LEU A 38 7.92 7.56 -6.72
CA LEU A 38 8.46 7.52 -5.37
C LEU A 38 7.32 7.52 -4.35
N ARG A 39 7.56 6.84 -3.22
CA ARG A 39 6.75 7.04 -2.00
C ARG A 39 7.04 8.42 -1.43
N ALA A 40 5.96 9.16 -1.17
CA ALA A 40 5.96 10.46 -0.53
C ALA A 40 4.96 10.42 0.63
N TYR A 41 5.32 11.05 1.74
CA TYR A 41 4.47 11.16 2.92
C TYR A 41 4.24 12.63 3.23
N ASN A 42 2.98 13.03 3.31
CA ASN A 42 2.62 14.36 3.75
C ASN A 42 2.24 14.32 5.24
N PRO A 43 3.08 14.85 6.15
CA PRO A 43 2.83 14.77 7.58
C PRO A 43 1.68 15.69 8.04
N CYS A 44 1.29 16.69 7.24
CA CYS A 44 0.14 17.53 7.56
C CYS A 44 -1.18 16.78 7.35
N THR A 45 -1.24 15.91 6.33
CA THR A 45 -2.45 15.15 5.99
C THR A 45 -2.39 13.70 6.45
N ALA A 46 -1.24 13.26 6.96
CA ALA A 46 -0.88 11.87 7.23
C ALA A 46 -1.15 10.91 6.06
N ILE A 47 -1.08 11.41 4.82
CA ILE A 47 -1.29 10.59 3.62
C ILE A 47 0.07 10.15 3.11
N GLU A 48 0.25 8.83 3.02
CA GLU A 48 1.29 8.22 2.22
C GLU A 48 0.77 8.01 0.80
N SER A 49 1.52 8.50 -0.18
CA SER A 49 1.16 8.34 -1.58
C SER A 49 2.33 7.97 -2.49
N LEU A 50 1.99 7.31 -3.60
CA LEU A 50 2.91 7.11 -4.71
C LEU A 50 2.78 8.28 -5.69
N VAL A 51 3.84 9.06 -5.84
CA VAL A 51 3.91 10.26 -6.68
C VAL A 51 4.90 10.06 -7.82
N VAL A 52 4.56 10.52 -9.02
CA VAL A 52 5.50 10.59 -10.13
C VAL A 52 6.27 11.89 -10.03
N THR A 53 7.59 11.81 -9.92
CA THR A 53 8.49 12.97 -9.79
C THR A 53 9.60 12.91 -10.83
N PRO A 54 10.19 14.05 -11.20
CA PRO A 54 11.46 14.07 -11.92
C PRO A 54 12.55 13.30 -11.15
N ILE A 55 13.50 12.74 -11.88
CA ILE A 55 14.69 12.10 -11.32
C ILE A 55 15.73 13.13 -10.87
N SER A 56 16.75 12.67 -10.14
CA SER A 56 17.93 13.49 -9.83
C SER A 56 18.99 13.38 -10.93
N LYS A 57 19.92 14.34 -10.99
CA LYS A 57 21.12 14.26 -11.85
C LYS A 57 21.90 12.97 -11.57
N ALA A 58 22.04 12.58 -10.30
CA ALA A 58 22.67 11.32 -9.92
C ALA A 58 21.95 10.09 -10.54
N SER A 59 20.62 10.05 -10.49
CA SER A 59 19.81 8.98 -11.09
C SER A 59 19.95 8.96 -12.62
N ALA A 60 19.90 10.12 -13.28
CA ALA A 60 20.12 10.24 -14.72
C ALA A 60 21.50 9.72 -15.14
N SER A 61 22.54 10.01 -14.36
CA SER A 61 23.90 9.49 -14.58
C SER A 61 23.97 7.98 -14.39
N GLN A 62 23.29 7.42 -13.37
CA GLN A 62 23.22 5.96 -13.19
C GLN A 62 22.51 5.28 -14.36
N ARG A 63 21.41 5.85 -14.87
CA ARG A 63 20.69 5.34 -16.05
C ARG A 63 21.58 5.36 -17.28
N ALA A 64 22.25 6.48 -17.56
CA ALA A 64 23.19 6.60 -18.68
C ALA A 64 24.32 5.56 -18.58
N GLY A 65 24.86 5.34 -17.39
CA GLY A 65 25.90 4.34 -17.13
C GLY A 65 25.50 2.90 -17.45
N ARG A 66 24.21 2.58 -17.58
CA ARG A 66 23.76 1.22 -17.94
C ARG A 66 24.10 0.84 -19.38
N GLY A 67 24.18 1.81 -20.30
CA GLY A 67 24.56 1.57 -21.69
C GLY A 67 26.06 1.39 -21.92
N GLY A 68 26.91 1.78 -20.95
CA GLY A 68 28.37 1.81 -21.10
C GLY A 68 29.11 0.63 -20.49
N ARG A 69 28.42 -0.42 -20.01
CA ARG A 69 29.05 -1.48 -19.20
C ARG A 69 29.90 -2.47 -19.98
N ASN A 70 29.43 -2.90 -21.15
CA ASN A 70 30.10 -3.93 -21.94
C ASN A 70 30.87 -3.37 -23.14
N ARG A 71 30.45 -2.20 -23.64
CA ARG A 71 31.04 -1.48 -24.77
C ARG A 71 30.51 -0.05 -24.78
N ALA A 72 31.05 0.79 -25.67
CA ALA A 72 30.54 2.14 -25.88
C ALA A 72 29.04 2.11 -26.23
N GLY A 73 28.25 2.88 -25.47
CA GLY A 73 26.81 3.00 -25.62
C GLY A 73 26.36 4.45 -25.77
N LYS A 74 25.08 4.66 -26.07
CA LYS A 74 24.45 5.98 -26.17
C LYS A 74 23.27 6.07 -25.21
N CYS A 75 23.11 7.23 -24.56
CA CYS A 75 21.96 7.56 -23.74
C CYS A 75 21.17 8.68 -24.42
N PHE A 76 19.91 8.40 -24.75
CA PHE A 76 18.97 9.37 -25.29
C PHE A 76 18.08 9.87 -24.16
N ARG A 77 18.30 11.12 -23.75
CA ARG A 77 17.46 11.80 -22.77
C ARG A 77 16.30 12.46 -23.49
N LEU A 78 15.07 12.16 -23.10
CA LEU A 78 13.84 12.71 -23.71
C LEU A 78 13.47 14.08 -23.13
N TYR A 79 14.47 14.87 -22.74
CA TYR A 79 14.34 16.17 -22.08
C TYR A 79 15.52 17.05 -22.48
N THR A 80 15.34 18.37 -22.40
CA THR A 80 16.35 19.33 -22.83
C THR A 80 17.52 19.39 -21.85
N GLU A 81 18.66 19.91 -22.30
CA GLU A 81 19.80 20.19 -21.41
C GLU A 81 19.44 21.20 -20.33
N GLU A 82 18.62 22.20 -20.66
CA GLU A 82 18.10 23.17 -19.69
C GLU A 82 17.28 22.49 -18.57
N ASP A 83 16.40 21.54 -18.94
CA ASP A 83 15.62 20.77 -17.97
C ASP A 83 16.52 19.85 -17.13
N PHE A 84 17.55 19.26 -17.73
CA PHE A 84 18.55 18.48 -16.99
C PHE A 84 19.24 19.33 -15.93
N GLU A 85 19.60 20.57 -16.25
CA GLU A 85 20.27 21.46 -15.30
C GLU A 85 19.39 21.87 -14.12
N LYS A 86 18.07 21.94 -14.32
CA LYS A 86 17.06 22.19 -13.27
C LYS A 86 16.83 20.99 -12.34
N LEU A 87 17.30 19.78 -12.70
CA LEU A 87 17.12 18.60 -11.84
C LEU A 87 17.93 18.72 -10.53
N PRO A 88 17.41 18.19 -9.41
CA PRO A 88 18.15 18.16 -8.16
C PRO A 88 19.39 17.27 -8.30
N ALA A 89 20.48 17.62 -7.61
CA ALA A 89 21.72 16.85 -7.66
C ALA A 89 21.53 15.39 -7.22
N SER A 90 20.80 15.18 -6.12
CA SER A 90 20.50 13.88 -5.54
C SER A 90 19.02 13.76 -5.18
N THR A 91 18.54 12.53 -5.06
CA THR A 91 17.17 12.26 -4.62
C THR A 91 17.07 12.43 -3.10
N VAL A 92 15.98 13.01 -2.63
CA VAL A 92 15.71 13.17 -1.18
C VAL A 92 15.75 11.79 -0.50
N PRO A 93 16.49 11.62 0.61
CA PRO A 93 16.58 10.35 1.34
C PRO A 93 15.22 9.79 1.72
N GLU A 94 15.08 8.47 1.71
CA GLU A 94 13.80 7.80 2.02
C GLU A 94 13.27 8.17 3.42
N MET A 95 14.16 8.22 4.41
CA MET A 95 13.87 8.62 5.80
C MET A 95 13.17 9.99 5.92
N GLN A 96 13.35 10.88 4.95
CA GLN A 96 12.77 12.22 4.99
C GLN A 96 11.44 12.33 4.25
N ARG A 97 11.02 11.28 3.52
CA ARG A 97 9.86 11.33 2.61
C ARG A 97 8.89 10.16 2.75
N THR A 98 9.10 9.22 3.66
CA THR A 98 8.19 8.09 3.87
C THR A 98 7.54 8.12 5.25
N ASN A 99 6.53 7.27 5.43
CA ASN A 99 5.89 7.06 6.72
C ASN A 99 6.88 6.39 7.69
N LEU A 100 7.13 7.06 8.82
CA LEU A 100 8.12 6.63 9.81
C LEU A 100 7.57 5.63 10.85
N ALA A 101 6.27 5.38 10.87
CA ALA A 101 5.66 4.47 11.86
C ALA A 101 6.33 3.08 11.90
N PRO A 102 6.61 2.41 10.76
CA PRO A 102 7.33 1.14 10.79
C PRO A 102 8.75 1.27 11.37
N VAL A 103 9.49 2.33 11.00
CA VAL A 103 10.87 2.54 11.45
C VAL A 103 10.93 2.83 12.94
N ILE A 104 10.07 3.72 13.44
CA ILE A 104 10.00 4.05 14.87
C ILE A 104 9.62 2.83 15.69
N LEU A 105 8.67 2.01 15.22
CA LEU A 105 8.30 0.77 15.89
C LEU A 105 9.49 -0.20 16.01
N GLN A 106 10.28 -0.35 14.94
CA GLN A 106 11.50 -1.16 14.98
C GLN A 106 12.57 -0.60 15.92
N LEU A 107 12.83 0.71 15.89
CA LEU A 107 13.80 1.34 16.80
C LEU A 107 13.40 1.12 18.27
N LYS A 108 12.11 1.24 18.58
CA LYS A 108 11.57 0.97 19.91
C LYS A 108 11.74 -0.51 20.31
N ALA A 109 11.48 -1.44 19.40
CA ALA A 109 11.71 -2.87 19.63
C ALA A 109 13.18 -3.23 19.86
N LEU A 110 14.11 -2.46 19.28
CA LEU A 110 15.56 -2.58 19.53
C LEU A 110 16.01 -1.95 20.87
N GLY A 111 15.10 -1.39 21.66
CA GLY A 111 15.40 -0.75 22.95
C GLY A 111 15.81 0.72 22.85
N ILE A 112 15.60 1.37 21.70
CA ILE A 112 15.87 2.81 21.53
C ILE A 112 14.65 3.60 22.00
N ASP A 113 14.68 4.02 23.26
CA ASP A 113 13.58 4.79 23.85
C ASP A 113 13.51 6.22 23.31
N ASN A 114 14.63 6.91 23.20
CA ASN A 114 14.63 8.29 22.72
C ASN A 114 14.95 8.37 21.23
N VAL A 115 13.94 8.11 20.39
CA VAL A 115 14.06 8.19 18.93
C VAL A 115 14.44 9.58 18.44
N LEU A 116 14.14 10.65 19.18
CA LEU A 116 14.50 12.03 18.81
C LEU A 116 16.00 12.30 18.95
N ARG A 117 16.70 11.58 19.85
CA ARG A 117 18.15 11.69 20.05
C ARG A 117 18.94 10.63 19.28
N PHE A 118 18.26 9.79 18.48
CA PHE A 118 18.94 8.80 17.67
C PHE A 118 19.74 9.48 16.56
N SER A 119 20.97 9.04 16.36
CA SER A 119 21.91 9.59 15.38
C SER A 119 21.58 9.14 13.95
N PHE A 120 20.53 9.70 13.36
CA PHE A 120 20.17 9.44 11.97
C PHE A 120 21.22 10.01 11.00
N LEU A 121 21.61 9.24 9.98
CA LEU A 121 22.44 9.73 8.87
C LEU A 121 21.75 10.87 8.11
N SER A 122 20.44 10.76 7.92
CA SER A 122 19.59 11.80 7.34
C SER A 122 18.39 12.00 8.25
N PRO A 123 18.43 13.01 9.15
CA PRO A 123 17.38 13.21 10.14
C PRO A 123 16.01 13.41 9.49
N PRO A 124 14.96 12.70 9.97
CA PRO A 124 13.61 12.89 9.49
C PRO A 124 13.02 14.23 9.95
N PRO A 125 12.03 14.80 9.22
CA PRO A 125 11.28 15.95 9.70
C PRO A 125 10.58 15.67 11.03
N ALA A 126 10.66 16.61 11.98
CA ALA A 126 10.06 16.47 13.30
C ALA A 126 8.55 16.17 13.24
N GLN A 127 7.83 16.82 12.31
CA GLN A 127 6.40 16.61 12.12
C GLN A 127 6.08 15.16 11.70
N SER A 128 6.89 14.56 10.83
CA SER A 128 6.73 13.15 10.43
C SER A 128 6.96 12.19 11.60
N MET A 129 7.91 12.51 12.50
CA MET A 129 8.13 11.72 13.72
C MET A 129 6.94 11.78 14.68
N VAL A 130 6.40 12.98 14.93
CA VAL A 130 5.20 13.16 15.77
C VAL A 130 4.03 12.36 15.22
N GLN A 131 3.79 12.44 13.90
CA GLN A 131 2.71 11.72 13.25
C GLN A 131 2.84 10.20 13.34
N ALA A 132 4.06 9.69 13.18
CA ALA A 132 4.33 8.27 13.34
C ALA A 132 4.11 7.80 14.79
N LEU A 133 4.54 8.59 15.79
CA LEU A 133 4.29 8.29 17.21
C LEU A 133 2.80 8.32 17.56
N GLU A 134 2.06 9.32 17.07
CA GLU A 134 0.60 9.43 17.23
C GLU A 134 -0.12 8.21 16.65
N LEU A 135 0.27 7.76 15.44
CA LEU A 135 -0.32 6.59 14.81
C LEU A 135 -0.02 5.31 15.61
N LEU A 136 1.22 5.11 16.04
CA LEU A 136 1.60 3.92 16.81
C LEU A 136 0.91 3.88 18.18
N TYR A 137 0.76 5.04 18.84
CA TYR A 137 -0.04 5.16 20.07
C TYR A 137 -1.51 4.81 19.80
N ALA A 138 -2.10 5.35 18.73
CA ALA A 138 -3.48 5.06 18.37
C ALA A 138 -3.72 3.58 18.00
N LEU A 139 -2.74 2.90 17.42
CA LEU A 139 -2.81 1.46 17.14
C LEU A 139 -2.62 0.59 18.40
N GLY A 140 -2.26 1.20 19.53
CA GLY A 140 -1.93 0.52 20.78
C GLY A 140 -0.55 -0.14 20.77
N GLY A 141 0.32 0.22 19.82
CA GLY A 141 1.71 -0.24 19.77
C GLY A 141 2.63 0.50 20.74
N LEU A 142 2.27 1.73 21.12
CA LEU A 142 2.96 2.52 22.14
C LEU A 142 2.01 2.89 23.29
N ASP A 143 2.55 3.02 24.50
CA ASP A 143 1.84 3.54 25.67
C ASP A 143 1.85 5.08 25.72
N GLN A 144 1.21 5.67 26.74
CA GLN A 144 1.14 7.12 26.93
C GLN A 144 2.50 7.79 27.19
N TYR A 145 3.52 7.01 27.57
CA TYR A 145 4.90 7.47 27.76
C TYR A 145 5.76 7.24 26.51
N GLY A 146 5.16 6.74 25.42
CA GLY A 146 5.83 6.42 24.18
C GLY A 146 6.69 5.16 24.25
N ARG A 147 6.50 4.28 25.23
CA ARG A 147 7.19 2.99 25.34
C ARG A 147 6.44 1.92 24.57
N LEU A 148 7.16 0.90 24.12
CA LEU A 148 6.57 -0.24 23.40
C LEU A 148 5.62 -1.01 24.33
N THR A 149 4.39 -1.26 23.89
CA THR A 149 3.43 -2.03 24.69
C THR A 149 3.70 -3.53 24.57
N ASP A 150 3.50 -4.26 25.67
CA ASP A 150 3.58 -5.73 25.72
C ASP A 150 2.18 -6.27 26.09
N PRO A 151 1.54 -7.12 25.26
CA PRO A 151 2.12 -7.78 24.09
C PRO A 151 1.88 -7.10 22.74
N MET A 152 1.02 -6.08 22.65
CA MET A 152 0.57 -5.56 21.36
C MET A 152 1.73 -4.97 20.52
N GLY A 153 2.48 -4.01 21.05
CA GLY A 153 3.58 -3.35 20.35
C GLY A 153 4.74 -4.28 20.01
N VAL A 154 5.15 -5.14 20.96
CA VAL A 154 6.19 -6.15 20.74
C VAL A 154 5.81 -7.08 19.59
N ARG A 155 4.59 -7.62 19.60
CA ARG A 155 4.11 -8.51 18.52
C ARG A 155 3.96 -7.77 17.20
N MET A 156 3.52 -6.51 17.23
CA MET A 156 3.36 -5.67 16.04
C MET A 156 4.69 -5.44 15.33
N ALA A 157 5.77 -5.20 16.09
CA ALA A 157 7.11 -4.99 15.56
C ALA A 157 7.70 -6.24 14.87
N GLU A 158 7.27 -7.43 15.26
CA GLU A 158 7.78 -8.69 14.67
C GLU A 158 7.16 -8.98 13.28
N PHE A 159 6.03 -8.34 12.92
CA PHE A 159 5.43 -8.55 11.61
C PHE A 159 6.19 -7.79 10.51
N PRO A 160 6.47 -8.42 9.36
CA PRO A 160 7.11 -7.77 8.22
C PRO A 160 6.11 -6.95 7.38
N LEU A 161 5.21 -6.22 8.03
CA LEU A 161 4.10 -5.46 7.44
C LEU A 161 4.01 -4.06 8.06
N SER A 162 3.13 -3.21 7.53
CA SER A 162 2.83 -1.95 8.19
C SER A 162 2.17 -2.18 9.56
N PRO A 163 2.34 -1.26 10.53
CA PRO A 163 1.68 -1.33 11.83
C PRO A 163 0.16 -1.54 11.76
N MET A 164 -0.50 -0.96 10.76
CA MET A 164 -1.95 -1.11 10.53
C MET A 164 -2.34 -2.55 10.16
N PHE A 165 -1.60 -3.18 9.24
CA PHE A 165 -1.81 -4.59 8.90
C PHE A 165 -1.49 -5.51 10.08
N ALA A 166 -0.43 -5.21 10.83
CA ALA A 166 -0.05 -5.99 12.01
C ALA A 166 -1.12 -5.91 13.11
N LYS A 167 -1.69 -4.72 13.37
CA LYS A 167 -2.84 -4.54 14.27
C LYS A 167 -4.05 -5.36 13.83
N MET A 168 -4.42 -5.27 12.55
CA MET A 168 -5.52 -6.04 11.96
C MET A 168 -5.33 -7.55 12.15
N LEU A 169 -4.12 -8.08 11.89
CA LEU A 169 -3.82 -9.50 12.08
C LEU A 169 -3.90 -9.93 13.56
N LEU A 170 -3.40 -9.11 14.48
CA LEU A 170 -3.41 -9.41 15.91
C LEU A 170 -4.82 -9.40 16.50
N GLU A 171 -5.66 -8.44 16.09
CA GLU A 171 -7.05 -8.34 16.56
C GLU A 171 -7.99 -9.37 15.92
N SER A 172 -7.63 -9.93 14.76
CA SER A 172 -8.50 -10.88 14.03
C SER A 172 -8.95 -12.09 14.83
N GLY A 173 -8.16 -12.52 15.82
CA GLY A 173 -8.53 -13.59 16.74
C GLY A 173 -9.65 -13.22 17.72
N ASN A 174 -9.73 -11.95 18.12
CA ASN A 174 -10.78 -11.43 19.00
C ASN A 174 -12.11 -11.28 18.26
N PHE A 175 -12.05 -10.88 16.98
CA PHE A 175 -13.23 -10.77 16.13
C PHE A 175 -13.77 -12.12 15.66
N GLY A 176 -12.94 -13.16 15.61
CA GLY A 176 -13.37 -14.45 15.09
C GLY A 176 -13.00 -14.70 13.62
N CYS A 177 -12.31 -13.79 12.92
CA CYS A 177 -12.06 -13.87 11.46
C CYS A 177 -10.58 -14.04 11.05
N SER A 178 -9.77 -14.67 11.90
CA SER A 178 -8.32 -14.82 11.68
C SER A 178 -7.93 -15.50 10.36
N LYS A 179 -8.73 -16.46 9.87
CA LYS A 179 -8.44 -17.23 8.65
C LYS A 179 -8.63 -16.41 7.38
N GLU A 180 -9.62 -15.53 7.39
CA GLU A 180 -9.97 -14.62 6.32
C GLU A 180 -8.97 -13.46 6.31
N ILE A 181 -8.72 -12.86 7.48
CA ILE A 181 -7.83 -11.70 7.62
C ILE A 181 -6.38 -12.02 7.24
N VAL A 182 -5.85 -13.20 7.59
CA VAL A 182 -4.49 -13.60 7.14
C VAL A 182 -4.41 -13.73 5.61
N THR A 183 -5.50 -14.14 4.99
CA THR A 183 -5.61 -14.28 3.53
C THR A 183 -5.67 -12.90 2.88
N ILE A 184 -6.54 -12.02 3.38
CA ILE A 184 -6.67 -10.63 2.93
C ILE A 184 -5.33 -9.91 3.06
N ALA A 185 -4.69 -9.96 4.24
CA ALA A 185 -3.41 -9.30 4.48
C ALA A 185 -2.33 -9.75 3.49
N ALA A 186 -2.27 -11.06 3.19
CA ALA A 186 -1.32 -11.61 2.22
C ALA A 186 -1.61 -11.18 0.78
N MET A 187 -2.89 -11.20 0.38
CA MET A 187 -3.32 -10.77 -0.96
C MET A 187 -3.03 -9.28 -1.18
N MET A 188 -3.24 -8.43 -0.17
CA MET A 188 -2.95 -6.99 -0.24
C MET A 188 -1.46 -6.66 -0.40
N GLN A 189 -0.54 -7.59 -0.12
CA GLN A 189 0.88 -7.40 -0.38
C GLN A 189 1.26 -7.64 -1.86
N ILE A 190 0.35 -8.20 -2.66
CA ILE A 190 0.63 -8.55 -4.04
C ILE A 190 0.00 -7.52 -4.99
N GLN A 191 0.84 -6.87 -5.77
CA GLN A 191 0.39 -5.92 -6.78
C GLN A 191 -0.09 -6.65 -8.04
N ASN A 192 -1.10 -6.07 -8.71
CA ASN A 192 -1.59 -6.50 -10.02
C ASN A 192 -2.03 -7.98 -10.07
N ILE A 193 -2.89 -8.40 -9.13
CA ILE A 193 -3.53 -9.72 -9.18
C ILE A 193 -4.42 -9.85 -10.42
N PHE A 194 -5.23 -8.83 -10.69
CA PHE A 194 -6.04 -8.74 -11.89
C PHE A 194 -5.18 -8.27 -13.07
N MET A 195 -5.13 -9.08 -14.14
CA MET A 195 -4.42 -8.75 -15.37
C MET A 195 -5.42 -8.24 -16.41
N VAL A 196 -5.11 -7.13 -17.08
CA VAL A 196 -5.96 -6.58 -18.13
C VAL A 196 -5.13 -6.42 -19.41
N PRO A 197 -5.10 -7.45 -20.28
CA PRO A 197 -4.43 -7.33 -21.57
C PRO A 197 -5.06 -6.23 -22.43
N ALA A 198 -4.24 -5.45 -23.13
CA ALA A 198 -4.72 -4.29 -23.91
C ALA A 198 -5.81 -4.66 -24.93
N ASN A 199 -5.72 -5.85 -25.54
CA ASN A 199 -6.65 -6.34 -26.55
C ASN A 199 -7.90 -7.02 -25.96
N GLN A 200 -7.94 -7.29 -24.64
CA GLN A 200 -8.99 -8.10 -24.00
C GLN A 200 -9.60 -7.40 -22.78
N LYS A 201 -9.69 -6.06 -22.79
CA LYS A 201 -10.24 -5.27 -21.68
C LYS A 201 -11.67 -5.67 -21.28
N LYS A 202 -12.58 -5.82 -22.25
CA LYS A 202 -13.99 -6.18 -21.98
C LYS A 202 -14.15 -7.61 -21.44
N PRO A 203 -13.55 -8.65 -22.05
CA PRO A 203 -13.55 -10.00 -21.47
C PRO A 203 -12.96 -10.05 -20.06
N ALA A 204 -11.80 -9.41 -19.84
CA ALA A 204 -11.16 -9.39 -18.53
C ALA A 204 -12.06 -8.76 -17.46
N ALA A 205 -12.66 -7.60 -17.75
CA ALA A 205 -13.59 -6.95 -16.83
C ALA A 205 -14.80 -7.82 -16.48
N ARG A 206 -15.33 -8.59 -17.45
CA ARG A 206 -16.44 -9.52 -17.22
C ARG A 206 -16.04 -10.66 -16.28
N GLU A 207 -14.84 -11.22 -16.45
CA GLU A 207 -14.32 -12.26 -15.56
C GLU A 207 -14.01 -11.71 -14.17
N HIS A 208 -13.41 -10.53 -14.06
CA HIS A 208 -13.10 -9.88 -12.79
C HIS A 208 -14.36 -9.58 -11.98
N ARG A 209 -15.46 -9.18 -12.64
CA ARG A 209 -16.74 -8.92 -11.98
C ARG A 209 -17.33 -10.15 -11.30
N LYS A 210 -16.98 -11.37 -11.70
CA LYS A 210 -17.43 -12.61 -11.03
C LYS A 210 -16.88 -12.76 -9.61
N PHE A 211 -15.76 -12.10 -9.30
CA PHE A 211 -15.14 -12.12 -7.98
C PHE A 211 -15.54 -10.92 -7.12
N ALA A 212 -16.12 -9.88 -7.74
CA ALA A 212 -16.42 -8.62 -7.09
C ALA A 212 -17.49 -8.79 -6.01
N VAL A 213 -17.28 -8.10 -4.90
CA VAL A 213 -18.15 -8.13 -3.72
C VAL A 213 -18.56 -6.69 -3.39
N ALA A 214 -19.81 -6.48 -2.99
CA ALA A 214 -20.39 -5.14 -2.80
C ALA A 214 -19.73 -4.37 -1.64
N GLU A 215 -19.17 -5.10 -0.68
CA GLU A 215 -18.48 -4.62 0.51
C GLU A 215 -17.11 -4.02 0.17
N GLY A 216 -16.49 -4.44 -0.95
CA GLY A 216 -15.31 -3.80 -1.53
C GLY A 216 -14.14 -4.71 -1.85
N ASP A 217 -12.96 -4.09 -2.00
CA ASP A 217 -11.77 -4.73 -2.57
C ASP A 217 -11.17 -5.80 -1.65
N HIS A 218 -11.26 -5.63 -0.33
CA HIS A 218 -10.72 -6.59 0.63
C HIS A 218 -11.37 -7.98 0.54
N LEU A 219 -12.70 -8.02 0.53
CA LEU A 219 -13.46 -9.26 0.39
C LEU A 219 -13.36 -9.80 -1.04
N THR A 220 -13.25 -8.92 -2.05
CA THR A 220 -12.97 -9.35 -3.43
C THR A 220 -11.65 -10.14 -3.52
N MET A 221 -10.60 -9.67 -2.84
CA MET A 221 -9.32 -10.40 -2.83
C MET A 221 -9.38 -11.73 -2.07
N LEU A 222 -10.21 -11.81 -1.03
CA LEU A 222 -10.51 -13.07 -0.35
C LEU A 222 -11.18 -14.07 -1.31
N ASN A 223 -12.23 -13.63 -2.02
CA ASN A 223 -12.95 -14.45 -3.01
C ASN A 223 -12.03 -14.96 -4.12
N VAL A 224 -11.14 -14.13 -4.64
CA VAL A 224 -10.14 -14.53 -5.64
C VAL A 224 -9.24 -15.65 -5.09
N TYR A 225 -8.75 -15.50 -3.86
CA TYR A 225 -7.88 -16.51 -3.26
C TYR A 225 -8.62 -17.83 -3.01
N GLU A 226 -9.84 -17.78 -2.47
CA GLU A 226 -10.64 -18.97 -2.22
C GLU A 226 -11.00 -19.70 -3.51
N ALA A 227 -11.39 -18.98 -4.55
CA ALA A 227 -11.63 -19.56 -5.87
C ALA A 227 -10.36 -20.22 -6.44
N PHE A 228 -9.19 -19.57 -6.30
CA PHE A 228 -7.91 -20.14 -6.72
C PHE A 228 -7.59 -21.45 -6.00
N ILE A 229 -7.85 -21.54 -4.70
CA ILE A 229 -7.67 -22.78 -3.93
C ILE A 229 -8.69 -23.86 -4.34
N LYS A 230 -9.96 -23.47 -4.53
CA LYS A 230 -11.04 -24.37 -4.98
C LYS A 230 -10.72 -25.02 -6.33
N HIS A 231 -10.12 -24.27 -7.25
CA HIS A 231 -9.65 -24.75 -8.55
C HIS A 231 -8.24 -25.35 -8.51
N GLN A 232 -7.83 -25.90 -7.36
CA GLN A 232 -6.58 -26.65 -7.17
C GLN A 232 -5.31 -25.89 -7.59
N LYS A 233 -5.33 -24.55 -7.49
CA LYS A 233 -4.20 -23.69 -7.88
C LYS A 233 -3.82 -23.85 -9.35
N SER A 234 -4.79 -24.11 -10.23
CA SER A 234 -4.55 -24.32 -11.65
C SER A 234 -4.03 -23.05 -12.34
N SER A 235 -2.88 -23.15 -13.01
CA SER A 235 -2.35 -22.06 -13.83
C SER A 235 -3.24 -21.77 -15.05
N GLN A 236 -3.92 -22.79 -15.58
CA GLN A 236 -4.82 -22.62 -16.73
C GLN A 236 -6.06 -21.82 -16.31
N TRP A 237 -6.64 -22.15 -15.15
CA TRP A 237 -7.76 -21.41 -14.58
C TRP A 237 -7.42 -19.93 -14.36
N CYS A 238 -6.22 -19.63 -13.85
CA CYS A 238 -5.76 -18.25 -13.73
C CYS A 238 -5.68 -17.53 -15.08
N GLN A 239 -5.27 -18.20 -16.15
CA GLN A 239 -5.23 -17.59 -17.49
C GLN A 239 -6.63 -17.28 -18.00
N GLU A 240 -7.57 -18.21 -17.84
CA GLU A 240 -8.97 -18.07 -18.26
C GLU A 240 -9.68 -16.90 -17.54
N HIS A 241 -9.37 -16.69 -16.26
CA HIS A 241 -9.94 -15.61 -15.45
C HIS A 241 -9.09 -14.34 -15.39
N PHE A 242 -8.03 -14.24 -16.22
CA PHE A 242 -7.14 -13.08 -16.27
C PHE A 242 -6.52 -12.72 -14.91
N LEU A 243 -6.05 -13.73 -14.18
CA LEU A 243 -5.40 -13.62 -12.87
C LEU A 243 -3.90 -13.92 -12.95
N ASN A 244 -3.11 -13.18 -12.19
CA ASN A 244 -1.67 -13.37 -12.13
C ASN A 244 -1.29 -14.59 -11.27
N TYR A 245 -1.06 -15.74 -11.92
CA TYR A 245 -0.70 -16.99 -11.26
C TYR A 245 0.53 -16.87 -10.35
N LYS A 246 1.60 -16.22 -10.82
CA LYS A 246 2.83 -16.01 -10.02
C LYS A 246 2.55 -15.13 -8.80
N GLY A 247 1.69 -14.12 -8.96
CA GLY A 247 1.21 -13.28 -7.87
C GLY A 247 0.47 -14.10 -6.81
N LEU A 248 -0.46 -14.96 -7.22
CA LEU A 248 -1.24 -15.83 -6.32
C LEU A 248 -0.36 -16.85 -5.60
N GLN A 249 0.62 -17.46 -6.28
CA GLN A 249 1.60 -18.34 -5.63
C GLN A 249 2.43 -17.59 -4.57
N ARG A 250 2.81 -16.34 -4.85
CA ARG A 250 3.50 -15.49 -3.88
C ARG A 250 2.58 -15.14 -2.70
N ALA A 251 1.31 -14.83 -2.94
CA ALA A 251 0.31 -14.59 -1.89
C ALA A 251 0.22 -15.80 -0.94
N MET A 252 0.20 -17.03 -1.46
CA MET A 252 0.20 -18.23 -0.63
C MET A 252 1.43 -18.33 0.27
N THR A 253 2.60 -17.99 -0.27
CA THR A 253 3.87 -18.02 0.50
C THR A 253 3.84 -16.99 1.62
N VAL A 254 3.39 -15.76 1.32
CA VAL A 254 3.24 -14.69 2.32
C VAL A 254 2.22 -15.09 3.38
N ARG A 255 1.07 -15.63 2.97
CA ARG A 255 0.01 -16.10 3.89
C ARG A 255 0.54 -17.14 4.86
N GLU A 256 1.35 -18.09 4.39
CA GLU A 256 1.95 -19.13 5.23
C GLU A 256 2.94 -18.53 6.24
N GLN A 257 3.75 -17.55 5.84
CA GLN A 257 4.65 -16.82 6.74
C GLN A 257 3.87 -16.07 7.83
N LEU A 258 2.82 -15.33 7.45
CA LEU A 258 1.98 -14.60 8.39
C LEU A 258 1.25 -15.54 9.34
N ARG A 259 0.72 -16.67 8.83
CA ARG A 259 0.08 -17.70 9.65
C ARG A 259 1.03 -18.25 10.71
N ARG A 260 2.30 -18.49 10.38
CA ARG A 260 3.31 -18.95 11.36
C ARG A 260 3.53 -17.94 12.48
N LEU A 261 3.62 -16.65 12.14
CA LEU A 261 3.73 -15.56 13.13
C LEU A 261 2.49 -15.48 14.02
N MET A 262 1.29 -15.55 13.43
CA MET A 262 0.04 -15.56 14.21
C MET A 262 -0.02 -16.74 15.20
N ASN A 263 0.47 -17.93 14.81
CA ASN A 263 0.56 -19.07 15.73
C ASN A 263 1.58 -18.83 16.86
N LYS A 264 2.76 -18.26 16.53
CA LYS A 264 3.79 -17.89 17.52
C LYS A 264 3.18 -16.96 18.58
N PHE A 265 2.33 -16.04 18.16
CA PHE A 265 1.64 -15.08 19.04
C PHE A 265 0.33 -15.60 19.64
N LYS A 266 -0.01 -16.87 19.41
CA LYS A 266 -1.21 -17.54 19.92
C LYS A 266 -2.51 -16.82 19.54
N VAL A 267 -2.57 -16.21 18.35
CA VAL A 267 -3.82 -15.65 17.81
C VAL A 267 -4.77 -16.83 17.51
N PRO A 268 -5.99 -16.85 18.08
CA PRO A 268 -6.98 -17.89 17.82
C PRO A 268 -7.24 -18.10 16.32
N ARG A 269 -7.37 -19.37 15.90
CA ARG A 269 -7.65 -19.75 14.51
C ARG A 269 -9.14 -19.95 14.26
N THR A 270 -9.85 -18.85 14.19
CA THR A 270 -11.30 -18.79 13.98
C THR A 270 -11.63 -18.34 12.55
N SER A 271 -12.84 -18.64 12.10
CA SER A 271 -13.44 -18.22 10.82
C SER A 271 -14.67 -17.38 11.12
N SER A 272 -14.98 -16.40 10.27
CA SER A 272 -16.23 -15.63 10.41
C SER A 272 -17.49 -16.42 10.01
N GLU A 273 -17.34 -17.68 9.58
CA GLU A 273 -18.43 -18.54 9.12
C GLU A 273 -19.26 -17.95 7.97
N GLY A 274 -18.65 -17.04 7.20
CA GLY A 274 -19.30 -16.35 6.08
C GLY A 274 -19.91 -15.00 6.44
N ASP A 275 -19.83 -14.55 7.69
CA ASP A 275 -20.25 -13.20 8.07
C ASP A 275 -19.22 -12.15 7.58
N PRO A 276 -19.60 -11.25 6.65
CA PRO A 276 -18.70 -10.21 6.17
C PRO A 276 -18.46 -9.11 7.22
N ASP A 277 -19.42 -8.80 8.08
CA ASP A 277 -19.33 -7.66 9.00
C ASP A 277 -18.22 -7.86 10.04
N VAL A 278 -18.03 -9.10 10.48
CA VAL A 278 -16.93 -9.48 11.38
C VAL A 278 -15.56 -9.19 10.74
N ILE A 279 -15.42 -9.48 9.43
CA ILE A 279 -14.19 -9.22 8.67
C ILE A 279 -14.02 -7.71 8.51
N LEU A 280 -15.07 -6.98 8.14
CA LEU A 280 -15.06 -5.54 7.93
C LEU A 280 -14.69 -4.78 9.20
N ARG A 281 -15.30 -5.12 10.34
CA ARG A 281 -14.97 -4.56 11.66
C ARG A 281 -13.50 -4.83 12.02
N CYS A 282 -12.99 -6.03 11.73
CA CYS A 282 -11.58 -6.32 11.92
C CYS A 282 -10.67 -5.46 11.03
N ILE A 283 -11.02 -5.22 9.77
CA ILE A 283 -10.26 -4.33 8.86
C ILE A 283 -10.25 -2.90 9.44
N VAL A 284 -11.40 -2.41 9.90
CA VAL A 284 -11.51 -1.09 10.54
C VAL A 284 -10.59 -0.97 11.75
N SER A 285 -10.46 -2.02 12.58
CA SER A 285 -9.58 -1.99 13.76
C SER A 285 -8.11 -1.70 13.45
N GLY A 286 -7.63 -2.03 12.24
CA GLY A 286 -6.27 -1.72 11.78
C GLY A 286 -6.18 -0.45 10.94
N PHE A 287 -7.20 -0.19 10.11
CA PHE A 287 -7.21 0.89 9.12
C PHE A 287 -8.07 2.09 9.48
N PHE A 288 -8.55 2.22 10.73
CA PHE A 288 -9.38 3.34 11.17
C PHE A 288 -8.73 4.70 10.87
N ALA A 289 -7.40 4.81 10.87
CA ALA A 289 -6.71 6.08 10.55
C ALA A 289 -6.86 6.49 9.07
N ASN A 290 -7.11 5.53 8.18
CA ASN A 290 -7.30 5.70 6.75
C ASN A 290 -8.77 5.56 6.36
N ALA A 291 -9.59 6.50 6.83
CA ALA A 291 -11.02 6.53 6.56
C ALA A 291 -11.43 7.82 5.83
N ALA A 292 -12.45 7.70 4.98
CA ALA A 292 -13.03 8.80 4.21
C ALA A 292 -14.56 8.70 4.15
N ARG A 293 -15.21 9.86 3.99
CA ARG A 293 -16.67 9.98 3.81
C ARG A 293 -17.02 10.55 2.45
N MET A 294 -18.16 10.13 1.90
CA MET A 294 -18.72 10.74 0.70
C MET A 294 -19.18 12.17 0.99
N HIS A 295 -18.72 13.11 0.19
CA HIS A 295 -19.11 14.52 0.25
C HIS A 295 -20.22 14.79 -0.77
N HIS A 296 -21.03 15.85 -0.54
CA HIS A 296 -22.13 16.21 -1.43
C HIS A 296 -21.68 16.60 -2.84
N SER A 297 -20.40 16.92 -3.03
CA SER A 297 -19.79 17.16 -4.35
C SER A 297 -19.58 15.90 -5.19
N GLY A 298 -19.82 14.71 -4.63
CA GLY A 298 -19.56 13.42 -5.28
C GLY A 298 -18.10 12.94 -5.18
N SER A 299 -17.25 13.66 -4.44
CA SER A 299 -15.90 13.22 -4.06
C SER A 299 -15.86 12.73 -2.62
N TYR A 300 -14.85 11.94 -2.26
CA TYR A 300 -14.63 11.52 -0.89
C TYR A 300 -13.75 12.53 -0.17
N ARG A 301 -13.93 12.70 1.13
CA ARG A 301 -13.04 13.51 1.98
C ARG A 301 -12.52 12.72 3.17
N THR A 302 -11.23 12.85 3.46
CA THR A 302 -10.64 12.21 4.65
C THR A 302 -11.26 12.75 5.93
N LEU A 303 -11.44 11.87 6.91
CA LEU A 303 -12.05 12.25 8.19
C LEU A 303 -11.11 13.05 9.08
N ARG A 304 -9.82 12.95 8.81
CA ARG A 304 -8.77 13.59 9.59
C ARG A 304 -8.63 15.07 9.26
N ASP A 305 -8.50 15.38 7.97
CA ASP A 305 -8.06 16.70 7.49
C ASP A 305 -8.90 17.22 6.30
N ASP A 306 -10.07 16.62 6.05
CA ASP A 306 -11.03 17.01 5.00
C ASP A 306 -10.43 17.10 3.59
N ARG A 307 -9.49 16.21 3.28
CA ARG A 307 -8.79 16.18 1.98
C ARG A 307 -9.61 15.43 0.94
N GLU A 308 -9.77 16.04 -0.22
CA GLU A 308 -10.48 15.44 -1.35
C GLU A 308 -9.71 14.25 -1.94
N LEU A 309 -10.42 13.12 -2.06
CA LEU A 309 -9.97 11.85 -2.60
C LEU A 309 -11.04 11.26 -3.53
N HIS A 310 -10.61 10.36 -4.43
CA HIS A 310 -11.49 9.62 -5.33
C HIS A 310 -11.21 8.13 -5.25
N ILE A 311 -12.20 7.28 -5.53
CA ILE A 311 -11.97 5.84 -5.64
C ILE A 311 -11.14 5.56 -6.90
N HIS A 312 -10.08 4.75 -6.78
CA HIS A 312 -9.26 4.38 -7.92
C HIS A 312 -10.07 3.55 -8.94
N PRO A 313 -9.91 3.75 -10.27
CA PRO A 313 -10.66 3.01 -11.30
C PRO A 313 -10.51 1.48 -11.31
N ASN A 314 -9.56 0.94 -10.54
CA ASN A 314 -9.35 -0.50 -10.40
C ASN A 314 -10.14 -1.12 -9.24
N SER A 315 -10.72 -0.28 -8.37
CA SER A 315 -11.54 -0.75 -7.26
C SER A 315 -12.87 -1.27 -7.76
N VAL A 316 -13.41 -2.32 -7.13
CA VAL A 316 -14.75 -2.82 -7.44
C VAL A 316 -15.86 -1.83 -7.09
N LEU A 317 -15.57 -0.87 -6.20
CA LEU A 317 -16.51 0.18 -5.82
C LEU A 317 -16.52 1.36 -6.81
N PHE A 318 -15.66 1.32 -7.85
CA PHE A 318 -15.62 2.38 -8.85
C PHE A 318 -16.83 2.30 -9.79
N GLY A 319 -17.64 3.35 -9.82
CA GLY A 319 -18.83 3.44 -10.68
C GLY A 319 -20.07 2.71 -10.11
N GLU A 320 -19.96 2.10 -8.93
CA GLU A 320 -21.08 1.54 -8.19
C GLU A 320 -21.75 2.63 -7.33
N LYS A 321 -22.90 2.30 -6.72
CA LYS A 321 -23.62 3.24 -5.84
C LYS A 321 -22.68 3.70 -4.70
N PRO A 322 -22.47 5.00 -4.53
CA PRO A 322 -21.49 5.49 -3.57
C PRO A 322 -21.89 5.15 -2.14
N THR A 323 -20.97 4.53 -1.40
CA THR A 323 -21.12 4.27 0.02
C THR A 323 -20.77 5.50 0.83
N LYS A 324 -21.42 5.69 1.98
CA LYS A 324 -21.25 6.91 2.78
C LYS A 324 -19.86 7.00 3.42
N TRP A 325 -19.30 5.86 3.83
CA TRP A 325 -18.03 5.78 4.54
C TRP A 325 -17.20 4.62 4.00
N VAL A 326 -15.90 4.84 3.89
CA VAL A 326 -14.95 3.86 3.38
C VAL A 326 -13.64 3.89 4.18
N VAL A 327 -12.96 2.74 4.23
CA VAL A 327 -11.55 2.62 4.61
C VAL A 327 -10.71 2.24 3.39
N PHE A 328 -9.43 2.60 3.39
CA PHE A 328 -8.51 2.36 2.28
C PHE A 328 -7.08 2.05 2.75
N ASN A 329 -6.30 1.34 1.93
CA ASN A 329 -4.94 0.95 2.31
C ASN A 329 -3.90 2.02 1.97
N GLU A 330 -3.98 2.57 0.77
CA GLU A 330 -3.03 3.58 0.29
C GLU A 330 -3.70 4.59 -0.65
N VAL A 331 -3.00 5.70 -0.87
CA VAL A 331 -3.39 6.72 -1.83
C VAL A 331 -2.37 6.75 -2.96
N VAL A 332 -2.82 6.92 -4.20
CA VAL A 332 -1.94 7.13 -5.35
C VAL A 332 -2.25 8.49 -5.95
N GLN A 333 -1.20 9.29 -6.19
CA GLN A 333 -1.35 10.58 -6.83
C GLN A 333 -1.00 10.46 -8.32
N THR A 334 -1.97 10.75 -9.17
CA THR A 334 -1.78 10.92 -10.61
C THR A 334 -2.26 12.31 -11.03
N SER A 335 -3.41 12.40 -11.70
CA SER A 335 -4.12 13.67 -11.94
C SER A 335 -4.89 14.14 -10.71
N LYS A 336 -5.39 13.18 -9.92
CA LYS A 336 -6.09 13.37 -8.65
C LYS A 336 -5.51 12.42 -7.61
N TYR A 337 -5.92 12.58 -6.35
CA TYR A 337 -5.61 11.62 -5.30
C TYR A 337 -6.63 10.48 -5.33
N TYR A 338 -6.16 9.26 -5.56
CA TYR A 338 -6.99 8.08 -5.68
C TYR A 338 -6.74 7.11 -4.52
N MET A 339 -7.80 6.75 -3.80
CA MET A 339 -7.80 5.69 -2.79
C MET A 339 -7.74 4.33 -3.49
N ARG A 340 -6.86 3.46 -3.02
CA ARG A 340 -6.76 2.07 -3.45
C ARG A 340 -7.15 1.11 -2.34
N ASP A 341 -7.61 -0.06 -2.77
CA ASP A 341 -7.99 -1.17 -1.91
C ASP A 341 -9.05 -0.69 -0.90
N VAL A 342 -10.21 -0.30 -1.45
CA VAL A 342 -11.27 0.43 -0.75
C VAL A 342 -12.36 -0.53 -0.30
N THR A 343 -12.82 -0.35 0.93
CA THR A 343 -13.89 -1.15 1.54
C THR A 343 -14.92 -0.25 2.21
N ALA A 344 -16.19 -0.54 1.98
CA ALA A 344 -17.31 0.16 2.59
C ALA A 344 -17.42 -0.21 4.07
N VAL A 345 -17.71 0.79 4.91
CA VAL A 345 -17.82 0.62 6.35
C VAL A 345 -18.95 1.46 6.91
N GLU A 346 -19.36 1.18 8.15
CA GLU A 346 -20.26 2.04 8.90
C GLU A 346 -19.51 3.04 9.79
N SER A 347 -20.06 4.22 9.98
CA SER A 347 -19.48 5.24 10.86
C SER A 347 -19.50 4.83 12.34
N SER A 348 -20.48 4.01 12.74
CA SER A 348 -20.61 3.42 14.07
C SER A 348 -19.34 2.63 14.45
N TRP A 349 -18.83 1.81 13.52
CA TRP A 349 -17.66 0.97 13.74
C TRP A 349 -16.39 1.78 14.00
N LEU A 350 -16.23 2.95 13.38
CA LEU A 350 -15.10 3.84 13.62
C LEU A 350 -15.09 4.39 15.05
N VAL A 351 -16.27 4.79 15.56
CA VAL A 351 -16.43 5.27 16.95
C VAL A 351 -16.21 4.13 17.94
N GLU A 352 -16.78 2.96 17.67
CA GLU A 352 -16.74 1.79 18.55
C GLU A 352 -15.32 1.23 18.68
N LEU A 353 -14.61 1.09 17.56
CA LEU A 353 -13.31 0.42 17.51
C LEU A 353 -12.12 1.34 17.77
N ALA A 354 -12.30 2.65 17.58
CA ALA A 354 -11.28 3.66 17.86
C ALA A 354 -11.84 4.89 18.60
N PRO A 355 -12.44 4.72 19.80
CA PRO A 355 -13.07 5.81 20.55
C PRO A 355 -12.07 6.89 21.03
N HIS A 356 -10.79 6.52 21.15
CA HIS A 356 -9.70 7.44 21.43
C HIS A 356 -9.33 8.31 20.23
N PHE A 357 -9.64 7.87 19.01
CA PHE A 357 -9.29 8.55 17.77
C PHE A 357 -10.47 9.33 17.18
N TYR A 358 -11.67 8.77 17.27
CA TYR A 358 -12.92 9.34 16.78
C TYR A 358 -13.88 9.66 17.92
N LYS A 359 -14.51 10.84 17.86
CA LYS A 359 -15.59 11.21 18.78
C LYS A 359 -16.84 11.52 17.99
N GLN A 360 -18.00 11.10 18.50
CA GLN A 360 -19.28 11.41 17.87
C GLN A 360 -19.63 12.90 18.08
N ALA A 361 -20.08 13.58 17.03
CA ALA A 361 -20.62 14.93 17.15
C ALA A 361 -21.89 14.90 18.00
N LYS A 362 -21.98 15.72 19.05
CA LYS A 362 -23.30 16.08 19.58
C LYS A 362 -23.95 17.04 18.59
N HIS A 363 -25.16 16.73 18.11
CA HIS A 363 -25.96 17.61 17.27
C HIS A 363 -26.00 19.03 17.88
N GLY A 364 -25.47 20.02 17.16
CA GLY A 364 -25.55 21.44 17.52
C GLY A 364 -24.28 22.14 18.03
N SER A 365 -23.12 21.47 18.10
CA SER A 365 -21.86 22.15 18.47
C SER A 365 -21.05 22.54 17.23
N LEU A 366 -20.88 23.86 17.00
CA LEU A 366 -19.80 24.40 16.17
C LEU A 366 -18.46 24.06 16.83
N THR A 367 -17.79 22.99 16.39
CA THR A 367 -16.59 22.51 17.08
C THR A 367 -15.29 23.14 16.59
N SER A 368 -14.50 23.54 17.58
CA SER A 368 -13.07 23.87 17.59
C SER A 368 -12.21 22.95 16.70
N LYS A 369 -11.21 23.55 16.03
CA LYS A 369 -10.23 22.96 15.07
C LYS A 369 -9.40 21.76 15.57
N ARG A 370 -9.67 21.19 16.76
CA ARG A 370 -8.84 20.12 17.37
C ARG A 370 -9.57 18.80 17.64
N SER A 371 -10.89 18.71 17.50
CA SER A 371 -11.64 17.46 17.74
C SER A 371 -12.08 16.81 16.42
N ARG A 372 -11.66 15.56 16.18
CA ARG A 372 -12.05 14.72 15.04
C ARG A 372 -13.45 14.16 15.27
N VAL A 373 -14.42 14.93 14.80
CA VAL A 373 -15.83 14.71 15.04
C VAL A 373 -16.47 14.08 13.80
N LEU A 374 -17.06 12.89 13.95
CA LEU A 374 -17.74 12.15 12.87
C LEU A 374 -19.14 12.71 12.58
#